data_AF-A0A6B0U5M9-F1
#
_entry.id   AF-A0A6B0U5M9-F1
#
_cell.length_a   1.000
_cell.length_b   1.000
_cell.length_c   1.000
_cell.angle_alpha   90.00
_cell.angle_beta   90.00
_cell.angle_gamma   90.00
#
_symmetry.space_group_name_H-M   'P 1'
#
loop_
_entity.id
_entity.type
_entity.pdbx_description
1 polymer ?
#
loop_
_entity_poly.entity_id
_entity_poly.type
_entity_poly.pdbx_seq_one_letter_code
_entity_poly.pdbx_strand_id
1 'polypeptide(L)'
;KQDIRKENLFDNSLRSTLLFGARTGVLRTRTYRAKFQETDTLCVACHNDSETLEHLVLKCTGLRTALPEGVTDLAGALGFTGDDGRTLEKRRED
;
A
#
# COMPACT_ATOMS: atom_id res chain seq x y z
N LYS A 1 34.96 6.23 12.50
CA LYS A 1 33.56 5.73 12.57
C LYS A 1 32.79 6.46 11.48
N GLN A 2 32.27 5.77 10.46
CA GLN A 2 31.48 6.43 9.41
C GLN A 2 30.05 6.61 9.94
N ASP A 3 29.54 7.85 9.89
CA ASP A 3 28.16 8.15 10.23
C ASP A 3 27.25 7.81 9.06
N ILE A 4 26.26 6.94 9.30
CA ILE A 4 25.20 6.63 8.34
C ILE A 4 24.23 7.82 8.36
N ARG A 5 24.27 8.65 7.31
CA ARG A 5 23.36 9.79 7.15
C ARG A 5 22.03 9.32 6.55
N LYS A 6 20.94 9.99 6.92
CA LYS A 6 19.62 9.74 6.34
C LYS A 6 19.60 10.28 4.90
N GLU A 7 19.42 9.39 3.95
CA GLU A 7 19.27 9.73 2.53
C GLU A 7 17.81 10.14 2.24
N ASN A 8 17.61 11.22 1.49
CA ASN A 8 16.27 11.71 1.15
C ASN A 8 15.71 11.10 -0.14
N LEU A 9 16.46 10.20 -0.78
CA LEU A 9 16.07 9.55 -2.04
C LEU A 9 14.96 8.50 -1.83
N PHE A 10 14.90 7.86 -0.65
CA PHE A 10 13.98 6.76 -0.37
C PHE A 10 12.85 7.17 0.56
N ASP A 11 11.61 6.91 0.14
CA ASP A 11 10.47 6.99 1.05
C ASP A 11 10.42 5.76 1.96
N ASN A 12 10.76 5.95 3.23
CA ASN A 12 10.68 4.93 4.28
C ASN A 12 9.37 5.03 5.09
N SER A 13 8.31 5.56 4.48
CA SER A 13 6.99 5.59 5.10
C SER A 13 6.44 4.18 5.36
N LEU A 14 5.46 4.12 6.26
CA LEU A 14 4.67 2.91 6.50
C LEU A 14 4.08 2.36 5.19
N ARG A 15 3.57 3.24 4.33
CA ARG A 15 2.97 2.86 3.04
C ARG A 15 3.99 2.17 2.13
N SER A 16 5.18 2.75 2.00
CA SER A 16 6.24 2.18 1.18
C SER A 16 6.75 0.84 1.73
N THR A 17 6.79 0.69 3.06
CA THR A 17 7.09 -0.60 3.72
C THR A 17 6.03 -1.67 3.41
N LEU A 18 4.75 -1.32 3.52
CA LEU A 18 3.64 -2.23 3.22
C LEU A 18 3.61 -2.60 1.72
N LEU A 19 3.84 -1.65 0.83
CA LEU A 19 3.88 -1.87 -0.61
C LEU A 19 5.02 -2.82 -0.99
N PHE A 20 6.20 -2.65 -0.38
CA PHE A 20 7.31 -3.58 -0.56
C PHE A 20 6.94 -5.00 -0.09
N GLY A 21 6.33 -5.13 1.09
CA GLY A 21 5.83 -6.41 1.60
C GLY A 21 4.81 -7.07 0.67
N ALA A 22 3.86 -6.30 0.14
CA ALA A 22 2.86 -6.80 -0.80
C ALA A 22 3.49 -7.27 -2.12
N ARG A 23 4.42 -6.50 -2.69
CA ARG A 23 5.12 -6.84 -3.95
C ARG A 23 5.99 -8.08 -3.84
N THR A 24 6.60 -8.29 -2.68
CA THR A 24 7.40 -9.48 -2.39
C THR A 24 6.57 -10.69 -1.97
N GLY A 25 5.24 -10.55 -1.86
CA GLY A 25 4.33 -11.62 -1.44
C GLY A 25 4.35 -11.91 0.06
N VAL A 26 4.99 -11.08 0.87
CA VAL A 26 5.23 -11.32 2.30
C VAL A 26 4.74 -10.14 3.14
N LEU A 27 3.43 -9.88 3.09
CA LEU A 27 2.79 -8.87 3.95
C LEU A 27 2.62 -9.42 5.38
N ARG A 28 3.67 -9.28 6.20
CA ARG A 28 3.68 -9.76 7.59
C ARG A 28 2.88 -8.83 8.49
N THR A 29 1.63 -9.19 8.72
CA THR A 29 0.72 -8.45 9.62
C THR A 29 1.09 -8.64 11.10
N ARG A 30 0.64 -7.72 11.97
CA ARG A 30 0.77 -7.86 13.45
C ARG A 30 0.12 -9.14 13.96
N THR A 31 -1.04 -9.52 13.42
CA THR A 31 -1.68 -10.80 13.76
C THR A 31 -0.83 -12.02 13.41
N TYR A 32 -0.05 -11.97 12.33
CA TYR A 32 0.92 -13.02 12.02
C TYR A 32 2.10 -13.01 13.00
N ARG A 33 2.64 -11.83 13.33
CA ARG A 33 3.76 -11.70 14.29
C ARG A 33 3.39 -12.13 15.71
N ALA A 34 2.17 -11.85 16.15
CA ALA A 34 1.66 -12.22 17.47
C ALA A 34 1.66 -13.74 17.72
N LYS A 35 1.77 -14.56 16.68
CA LYS A 35 1.92 -16.02 16.81
C LYS A 35 3.30 -16.45 17.34
N PHE A 36 4.31 -15.60 17.18
CA PHE A 36 5.71 -15.91 17.49
C PHE A 36 6.34 -14.97 18.52
N GLN A 37 5.68 -13.84 18.82
CA GLN A 37 6.15 -12.80 19.73
C GLN A 37 4.96 -12.25 20.52
N GLU A 38 5.16 -11.91 21.79
CA GLU A 38 4.14 -11.24 22.60
C GLU A 38 4.04 -9.77 22.19
N THR A 39 3.19 -9.50 21.19
CA THR A 39 2.90 -8.16 20.67
C THR A 39 1.39 -7.99 20.57
N ASP A 40 0.93 -6.74 20.65
CA ASP A 40 -0.43 -6.41 20.27
C ASP A 40 -0.69 -6.77 18.79
N THR A 41 -1.97 -6.94 18.49
CA THR A 41 -2.46 -7.22 17.15
C THR A 41 -3.03 -5.98 16.46
N LEU A 42 -2.94 -4.80 17.06
CA LEU A 42 -3.58 -3.60 16.53
C LEU A 42 -2.89 -3.14 15.24
N CYS A 43 -3.69 -2.67 14.29
CA CYS A 43 -3.22 -2.13 13.04
C CYS A 43 -2.34 -0.91 13.27
N VAL A 44 -1.12 -0.94 12.73
CA VAL A 44 -0.15 0.16 12.85
C VAL A 44 -0.59 1.42 12.10
N ALA A 45 -1.53 1.29 11.16
CA ALA A 45 -2.02 2.42 10.35
C ALA A 45 -3.21 3.14 11.01
N CYS A 46 -4.17 2.41 11.59
CA CYS A 46 -5.39 3.01 12.14
C CYS A 46 -5.55 2.87 13.66
N HIS A 47 -4.78 1.99 14.31
CA HIS A 47 -4.83 1.70 15.74
C HIS A 47 -6.21 1.29 16.30
N ASN A 48 -7.18 0.95 15.44
CA ASN A 48 -8.55 0.67 15.84
C ASN A 48 -8.91 -0.82 15.76
N ASP A 49 -8.52 -1.48 14.67
CA ASP A 49 -8.83 -2.88 14.41
C ASP A 49 -7.58 -3.75 14.43
N SER A 50 -7.78 -5.06 14.51
CA SER A 50 -6.71 -6.05 14.36
C SER A 50 -6.09 -5.99 12.97
N GLU A 51 -4.76 -5.96 12.89
CA GLU A 51 -4.00 -5.92 11.65
C GLU A 51 -4.07 -7.29 10.97
N THR A 52 -5.06 -7.49 10.11
CA THR A 52 -5.17 -8.63 9.22
C THR A 52 -4.90 -8.21 7.77
N LEU A 53 -4.65 -9.18 6.89
CA LEU A 53 -4.50 -8.90 5.46
C LEU A 53 -5.79 -8.25 4.90
N GLU A 54 -6.95 -8.79 5.28
CA GLU A 54 -8.25 -8.23 4.90
C GLU A 54 -8.42 -6.79 5.39
N HIS A 55 -8.01 -6.51 6.64
CA HIS A 55 -8.08 -5.15 7.17
C HIS A 55 -7.17 -4.20 6.37
N LEU A 56 -5.89 -4.53 6.21
CA LEU A 56 -4.92 -3.67 5.51
C LEU A 56 -5.32 -3.40 4.04
N VAL A 57 -5.85 -4.42 3.34
CA VAL A 57 -6.16 -4.32 1.91
C VAL A 57 -7.53 -3.69 1.67
N LEU A 58 -8.55 -4.02 2.46
CA LEU A 58 -9.94 -3.70 2.14
C LEU A 58 -10.60 -2.68 3.09
N LYS A 59 -10.20 -2.65 4.37
CA LYS A 59 -10.98 -1.96 5.41
C LYS A 59 -10.25 -0.80 6.08
N CYS A 60 -8.91 -0.76 6.02
CA CYS A 60 -8.11 0.16 6.82
C CYS A 60 -8.30 1.62 6.39
N THR A 61 -8.93 2.40 7.25
CA THR A 61 -9.16 3.84 7.03
C THR A 61 -7.86 4.64 7.06
N GLY A 62 -6.86 4.23 7.83
CA GLY A 62 -5.53 4.86 7.86
C GLY A 62 -4.72 4.70 6.57
N LEU A 63 -5.08 3.72 5.72
CA LEU A 63 -4.44 3.48 4.43
C LEU A 63 -5.26 3.99 3.24
N ARG A 64 -6.49 4.48 3.45
CA ARG A 64 -7.27 5.07 2.36
C ARG A 64 -6.49 6.22 1.71
N THR A 65 -6.28 6.11 0.42
CA THR A 65 -5.82 7.23 -0.40
C THR A 65 -6.98 8.19 -0.59
N ALA A 66 -6.72 9.50 -0.50
CA ALA A 66 -7.68 10.47 -1.01
C ALA A 66 -7.90 10.16 -2.49
N LEU A 67 -9.16 9.92 -2.88
CA LEU A 67 -9.50 9.79 -4.29
C LEU A 67 -9.24 11.17 -4.91
N PRO A 68 -8.48 11.26 -6.02
CA PRO A 68 -8.33 12.52 -6.72
C PRO A 68 -9.71 13.05 -7.13
N GLU A 69 -9.96 14.34 -6.89
CA GLU A 69 -11.21 14.98 -7.29
C GLU A 69 -11.42 14.80 -8.81
N GLY A 70 -12.60 14.33 -9.21
CA GLY A 70 -12.96 14.15 -10.63
C GLY A 70 -12.75 12.74 -11.20
N VAL A 71 -12.24 11.78 -10.42
CA VAL A 71 -12.15 10.37 -10.86
C VAL A 71 -13.51 9.68 -10.75
N THR A 72 -14.17 9.43 -11.88
CA THR A 72 -15.51 8.80 -11.94
C THR A 72 -15.49 7.30 -12.25
N ASP A 73 -14.35 6.75 -12.69
CA ASP A 73 -14.24 5.34 -13.06
C ASP A 73 -12.99 4.64 -12.47
N LEU A 74 -13.03 3.31 -12.47
CA LEU A 74 -11.97 2.46 -11.90
C LEU A 74 -10.64 2.61 -12.66
N ALA A 75 -10.68 2.87 -13.97
CA ALA A 75 -9.48 2.99 -14.79
C ALA A 75 -8.70 4.26 -14.45
N GLY A 76 -9.39 5.39 -14.28
CA GLY A 76 -8.82 6.65 -13.79
C GLY A 76 -8.32 6.52 -12.36
N ALA A 77 -9.04 5.82 -11.48
CA ALA A 77 -8.62 5.60 -10.09
C ALA A 77 -7.31 4.80 -10.00
N LEU A 78 -7.08 3.89 -10.95
CA LEU A 78 -5.88 3.06 -11.04
C LEU A 78 -4.77 3.69 -11.91
N GLY A 79 -5.00 4.89 -12.47
CA GLY A 79 -4.03 5.57 -13.33
C GLY A 79 -3.82 4.92 -14.69
N PHE A 80 -4.80 4.16 -15.19
CA PHE A 80 -4.75 3.52 -16.51
C PHE A 80 -5.18 4.45 -17.66
N THR A 81 -5.76 5.60 -17.33
CA THR A 81 -5.97 6.67 -18.30
C THR A 81 -4.67 7.45 -18.44
N GLY A 82 -4.13 7.56 -19.66
CA GLY A 82 -3.05 8.51 -19.93
C GLY A 82 -3.49 9.94 -19.57
N ASP A 83 -2.51 10.84 -19.42
CA ASP A 83 -2.74 12.28 -19.18
C ASP A 83 -3.60 12.94 -20.29
N ASP A 84 -3.83 12.22 -21.39
CA ASP A 84 -4.63 12.56 -22.57
C ASP A 84 -6.02 11.88 -22.60
N GLY A 85 -6.40 11.11 -21.57
CA GLY A 85 -7.69 10.42 -21.48
C GLY A 85 -7.85 9.22 -22.40
N ARG A 86 -6.77 8.74 -23.06
CA ARG A 86 -6.83 7.54 -23.91
C ARG A 86 -6.51 6.29 -23.11
N THR A 87 -7.40 5.31 -23.19
CA THR A 87 -7.17 3.96 -22.68
C THR A 87 -6.11 3.27 -23.56
N LEU A 88 -5.05 2.73 -22.96
CA LEU A 88 -4.06 1.95 -23.67
C LEU A 88 -4.66 0.60 -24.06
N GLU A 89 -5.32 0.54 -25.22
CA GLU A 89 -5.76 -0.73 -25.79
C GLU A 89 -4.54 -1.52 -26.30
N LYS A 90 -4.37 -2.73 -25.75
CA LYS A 90 -3.31 -3.65 -26.16
C LYS A 90 -3.62 -4.15 -27.58
N ARG A 91 -2.93 -3.62 -28.57
CA ARG A 91 -3.05 -4.05 -29.97
C ARG A 91 -2.77 -5.55 -30.04
N ARG A 92 -3.76 -6.34 -30.45
CA ARG A 92 -3.57 -7.75 -30.79
C ARG A 92 -2.88 -7.76 -32.16
N GLU A 93 -1.68 -8.33 -32.23
CA GLU A 93 -1.04 -8.68 -33.50
C GLU A 93 -1.65 -10.01 -33.97
N ASP A 94 -2.11 -10.02 -35.22
CA ASP A 94 -2.62 -11.19 -35.94
C ASP A 94 -1.47 -12.08 -36.46
#